data_AF-A0A392N8K7-F1
#
_entry.id   AF-A0A392N8K7-F1
#
_cell.length_a   1.000
_cell.length_b   1.000
_cell.length_c   1.000
_cell.angle_alpha   90.00
_cell.angle_beta   90.00
_cell.angle_gamma   90.00
#
_symmetry.space_group_name_H-M   'P 1'
#
loop_
_entity.id
_entity.type
_entity.pdbx_description
1 polymer ?
#
loop_
_entity_poly.entity_id
_entity_poly.type
_entity_poly.pdbx_seq_one_letter_code
_entity_poly.pdbx_strand_id
1 'polypeptide(L)'
;MNFLESLNITAKAEEEILDLDFVSAPRYLRVINIKARLTRFPDWIPELEYLVKLMLGFSNFEHDPLDSLRKLPHLSRLNLWDDAFSGDSLHFKVGGFPKLKELDLTRLNKLSSISIDREALLALEHFRCHDNPQLKVLPKDLQNLENLKYLEFADMPAELVDSIDPNKDGPCHRIINHIPRVQVREKVESSFPKYELRPIPTQLNI
;
A
#
# COMPACT_ATOMS: atom_id res chain seq x y z
N MET A 1 11.60 20.32 19.30
CA MET A 1 11.58 20.08 17.84
C MET A 1 10.25 20.60 17.28
N ASN A 2 9.95 21.89 17.46
CA ASN A 2 8.55 22.37 17.41
C ASN A 2 8.09 22.82 16.01
N PHE A 3 8.94 22.65 14.99
CA PHE A 3 8.65 23.01 13.60
C PHE A 3 9.07 21.91 12.61
N LEU A 4 9.32 20.69 13.11
CA LEU A 4 9.72 19.60 12.25
C LEU A 4 8.50 19.11 11.45
N GLU A 5 8.51 19.31 10.14
CA GLU A 5 7.44 18.85 9.24
C GLU A 5 7.77 17.53 8.53
N SER A 6 9.06 17.20 8.39
CA SER A 6 9.51 15.98 7.72
C SER A 6 10.54 15.25 8.57
N LEU A 7 10.31 13.96 8.78
CA LEU A 7 11.23 13.07 9.51
C LEU A 7 11.62 11.90 8.61
N ASN A 8 12.92 11.75 8.38
CA ASN A 8 13.50 10.60 7.68
C ASN A 8 14.40 9.86 8.66
N ILE A 9 14.11 8.58 8.90
CA ILE A 9 14.90 7.70 9.76
C ILE A 9 15.33 6.50 8.92
N THR A 10 16.61 6.14 9.01
CA THR A 10 17.15 4.95 8.35
C THR A 10 18.11 4.27 9.31
N ALA A 11 17.86 2.99 9.61
CA ALA A 11 18.77 2.17 10.39
C ALA A 11 20.08 1.98 9.62
N LYS A 12 21.19 1.80 10.34
CA LYS A 12 22.49 1.58 9.70
C LYS A 12 22.64 0.13 9.23
N ALA A 13 22.05 -0.80 9.97
CA ALA A 13 22.00 -2.22 9.66
C ALA A 13 20.55 -2.70 9.56
N GLU A 14 20.30 -3.68 8.70
CA GLU A 14 18.95 -4.22 8.45
C GLU A 14 18.35 -4.93 9.67
N GLU A 15 19.20 -5.55 10.48
CA GLU A 15 18.81 -6.26 11.71
C GLU A 15 18.63 -5.33 12.92
N GLU A 16 18.99 -4.06 12.80
CA GLU A 16 18.88 -3.08 13.87
C GLU A 16 17.41 -2.71 14.11
N ILE A 17 16.92 -3.02 15.31
CA ILE A 17 15.60 -2.60 15.76
C ILE A 17 15.74 -1.22 16.42
N LEU A 18 14.98 -0.25 15.93
CA LEU A 18 14.96 1.09 16.49
C LEU A 18 13.81 1.25 17.47
N ASP A 19 14.11 1.80 18.65
CA ASP A 19 13.12 2.36 19.55
C ASP A 19 12.95 3.85 19.22
N LEU A 20 11.73 4.23 18.87
CA LEU A 20 11.36 5.59 18.46
C LEU A 20 10.46 6.28 19.49
N ASP A 21 10.38 5.75 20.72
CA ASP A 21 9.68 6.39 21.82
C ASP A 21 10.49 7.61 22.32
N PHE A 22 10.27 8.75 21.68
CA PHE A 22 10.87 10.03 22.06
C PHE A 22 10.20 10.62 23.31
N VAL A 23 10.99 11.35 24.10
CA VAL A 23 10.50 12.11 25.27
C VAL A 23 9.46 13.18 24.87
N SER A 24 9.43 13.63 23.60
CA SER A 24 8.45 14.60 23.10
C SER A 24 8.06 14.32 21.65
N ALA A 25 6.75 14.22 21.41
CA ALA A 25 6.17 14.02 20.09
C ALA A 25 6.34 15.26 19.18
N PRO A 26 6.94 15.12 17.99
CA PRO A 26 7.00 16.18 16.99
C PRO A 26 5.63 16.38 16.31
N ARG A 27 4.78 17.22 16.90
CA ARG A 27 3.34 17.32 16.56
C ARG A 27 3.02 17.85 15.15
N TYR A 28 3.91 18.60 14.53
CA TYR A 28 3.69 19.21 13.21
C TYR A 28 4.22 18.36 12.05
N LEU A 29 4.55 17.09 12.30
CA LEU A 29 4.99 16.20 11.23
C LEU A 29 3.89 16.00 10.20
N ARG A 30 4.27 16.22 8.94
CA ARG A 30 3.45 16.02 7.75
C ARG A 30 3.95 14.86 6.91
N VAL A 31 5.26 14.58 6.96
CA VAL A 31 5.89 13.51 6.20
C VAL A 31 6.78 12.69 7.13
N ILE A 32 6.54 11.37 7.14
CA ILE A 32 7.39 10.41 7.83
C ILE A 32 7.86 9.37 6.83
N ASN A 33 9.15 9.10 6.86
CA ASN A 33 9.76 8.00 6.15
C ASN A 33 10.68 7.25 7.11
N ILE A 34 10.35 5.99 7.41
CA ILE A 34 11.13 5.15 8.29
C ILE A 34 11.61 3.94 7.50
N LYS A 35 12.92 3.76 7.44
CA LYS A 35 13.61 2.60 6.86
C LYS A 35 14.36 1.85 7.95
N ALA A 36 13.64 1.13 8.80
CA ALA A 36 14.20 0.46 9.98
C ALA A 36 13.18 -0.51 10.56
N ARG A 37 13.66 -1.58 11.21
CA ARG A 37 12.83 -2.51 11.96
C ARG A 37 12.25 -1.83 13.20
N LEU A 38 10.95 -2.05 13.44
CA LEU A 38 10.22 -1.53 14.60
C LEU A 38 9.45 -2.67 15.24
N THR A 39 9.44 -2.75 16.57
CA THR A 39 8.58 -3.71 17.29
C THR A 39 7.11 -3.29 17.26
N ARG A 40 6.87 -1.97 17.31
CA ARG A 40 5.56 -1.32 17.27
C ARG A 40 5.72 0.11 16.76
N PHE A 41 4.64 0.75 16.36
CA PHE A 41 4.68 2.20 16.23
C PHE A 41 4.91 2.85 17.59
N PRO A 42 5.76 3.89 17.67
CA PRO A 42 5.80 4.72 18.86
C PRO A 42 4.46 5.43 19.05
N ASP A 43 4.08 5.69 20.30
CA ASP A 43 2.74 6.14 20.67
C ASP A 43 2.35 7.49 20.04
N TRP A 44 3.35 8.28 19.60
CA TRP A 44 3.11 9.57 18.98
C TRP A 44 2.69 9.50 17.51
N ILE A 45 2.98 8.43 16.76
CA ILE A 45 2.63 8.35 15.33
C ILE A 45 1.10 8.33 15.13
N PRO A 46 0.33 7.48 15.83
CA PRO A 46 -1.13 7.46 15.72
C PRO A 46 -1.81 8.79 16.05
N GLU A 47 -1.16 9.64 16.85
CA GLU A 47 -1.69 10.92 17.36
C GLU A 47 -1.34 12.12 16.46
N LEU A 48 -0.70 11.91 15.30
CA LEU A 48 -0.30 13.01 14.42
C LEU A 48 -1.45 13.56 13.58
N GLU A 49 -2.03 14.67 14.05
CA GLU A 49 -3.12 15.37 13.36
C GLU A 49 -2.72 15.89 11.97
N TYR A 50 -1.46 16.23 11.75
CA TYR A 50 -0.98 16.85 10.50
C TYR A 50 -0.31 15.87 9.53
N LEU A 51 -0.23 14.58 9.87
CA LEU A 51 0.47 13.61 9.03
C LEU A 51 -0.26 13.41 7.70
N VAL A 52 0.41 13.75 6.61
CA VAL A 52 -0.12 13.68 5.23
C VAL A 52 0.42 12.46 4.49
N LYS A 53 1.68 12.08 4.76
CA LYS A 53 2.40 11.01 4.08
C LYS A 53 3.17 10.15 5.06
N LEU A 54 2.95 8.84 5.00
CA LEU A 54 3.70 7.84 5.75
C LEU A 54 4.34 6.84 4.79
N MET A 55 5.65 6.65 4.91
CA MET A 55 6.42 5.66 4.17
C MET A 55 7.16 4.77 5.16
N LEU A 56 7.01 3.47 5.01
CA LEU A 56 7.63 2.47 5.87
C LEU A 56 8.36 1.46 4.99
N GLY A 57 9.63 1.23 5.31
CA GLY A 57 10.52 0.27 4.67
C GLY A 57 11.25 -0.53 5.72
N PHE A 58 11.43 -1.84 5.50
CA PHE A 58 12.18 -2.72 6.41
C PHE A 58 11.66 -2.72 7.86
N SER A 59 10.41 -2.27 8.08
CA SER A 59 9.80 -2.19 9.42
C SER A 59 9.46 -3.54 10.03
N ASN A 60 9.22 -4.55 9.19
CA ASN A 60 9.06 -5.94 9.58
C ASN A 60 7.95 -6.17 10.62
N PHE A 61 6.85 -5.42 10.54
CA PHE A 61 5.73 -5.58 11.45
C PHE A 61 5.10 -6.98 11.28
N GLU A 62 5.09 -7.79 12.33
CA GLU A 62 4.48 -9.13 12.32
C GLU A 62 2.95 -9.10 12.45
N HIS A 63 2.42 -7.99 12.98
CA HIS A 63 0.98 -7.77 13.16
C HIS A 63 0.55 -6.58 12.32
N ASP A 64 -0.72 -6.59 11.90
CA ASP A 64 -1.27 -5.57 11.00
C ASP A 64 -1.07 -4.14 11.59
N PRO A 65 -0.21 -3.31 10.97
CA PRO A 65 0.07 -1.97 11.46
C PRO A 65 -1.08 -0.98 11.23
N LEU A 66 -2.07 -1.33 10.40
CA LEU A 66 -3.09 -0.42 9.92
C LEU A 66 -4.09 0.00 11.00
N ASP A 67 -4.33 -0.84 12.02
CA ASP A 67 -5.33 -0.54 13.07
C ASP A 67 -5.00 0.74 13.85
N SER A 68 -3.71 0.97 14.11
CA SER A 68 -3.20 2.16 14.81
C SER A 68 -3.22 3.41 13.92
N LEU A 69 -3.16 3.24 12.60
CA LEU A 69 -3.07 4.35 11.64
C LEU A 69 -4.43 4.77 11.07
N ARG A 70 -5.45 3.92 11.17
CA ARG A 70 -6.74 4.09 10.47
C ARG A 70 -7.47 5.40 10.78
N LYS A 71 -7.23 6.00 11.94
CA LYS A 71 -7.89 7.23 12.40
C LYS A 71 -7.16 8.52 12.04
N LEU A 72 -5.99 8.43 11.40
CA LEU A 72 -5.20 9.61 11.05
C LEU A 72 -6.01 10.54 10.11
N PRO A 73 -6.35 11.76 10.56
CA PRO A 73 -7.40 12.56 9.93
C PRO A 73 -6.98 13.20 8.60
N HIS A 74 -5.69 13.24 8.30
CA HIS A 74 -5.11 13.90 7.13
C HIS A 74 -4.19 13.01 6.29
N LEU A 75 -4.05 11.72 6.67
CA LEU A 75 -3.19 10.80 5.93
C LEU A 75 -3.75 10.58 4.54
N SER A 76 -2.99 11.03 3.54
CA SER A 76 -3.37 11.00 2.13
C SER A 76 -2.56 10.01 1.31
N ARG A 77 -1.37 9.63 1.78
CA ARG A 77 -0.46 8.71 1.11
C ARG A 77 0.16 7.73 2.09
N LEU A 78 0.04 6.44 1.81
CA LEU A 78 0.63 5.36 2.57
C LEU A 78 1.44 4.47 1.63
N ASN A 79 2.72 4.27 1.96
CA ASN A 79 3.59 3.37 1.23
C ASN A 79 4.23 2.38 2.20
N LEU A 80 3.99 1.08 1.96
CA LEU A 80 4.65 -0.02 2.63
C LEU A 80 5.54 -0.72 1.61
N TRP A 81 6.84 -0.73 1.85
CA TRP A 81 7.80 -1.33 0.93
C TRP A 81 8.86 -2.19 1.65
N ASP A 82 9.53 -3.08 0.93
CA ASP A 82 10.66 -3.90 1.45
C ASP A 82 10.38 -4.50 2.83
N ASP A 83 9.42 -5.43 2.89
CA ASP A 83 9.02 -6.11 4.13
C ASP A 83 8.73 -5.16 5.30
N ALA A 84 8.15 -3.99 5.02
CA ALA A 84 7.58 -3.13 6.07
C ALA A 84 6.51 -3.86 6.91
N PHE A 85 5.83 -4.82 6.29
CA PHE A 85 4.90 -5.74 6.92
C PHE A 85 5.28 -7.18 6.55
N SER A 86 5.39 -8.03 7.56
CA SER A 86 5.80 -9.44 7.47
C SER A 86 4.73 -10.41 7.95
N GLY A 87 3.51 -9.94 8.16
CA GLY A 87 2.34 -10.80 8.25
C GLY A 87 1.79 -11.19 6.87
N ASP A 88 0.73 -11.98 6.87
CA ASP A 88 0.14 -12.57 5.66
C ASP A 88 -1.10 -11.82 5.15
N SER A 89 -1.71 -10.98 6.00
CA SER A 89 -2.99 -10.32 5.72
C SER A 89 -2.99 -8.87 6.21
N LEU A 90 -3.38 -7.95 5.33
CA LEU A 90 -3.68 -6.56 5.68
C LEU A 90 -5.19 -6.36 5.70
N HIS A 91 -5.73 -5.77 6.78
CA HIS A 91 -7.16 -5.50 6.93
C HIS A 91 -7.45 -4.01 7.09
N PHE A 92 -8.00 -3.42 6.03
CA PHE A 92 -8.55 -2.06 6.08
C PHE A 92 -9.94 -2.08 6.71
N LYS A 93 -9.98 -1.88 8.03
CA LYS A 93 -11.22 -1.93 8.82
C LYS A 93 -12.18 -0.78 8.51
N VAL A 94 -13.46 -1.04 8.77
CA VAL A 94 -14.58 -0.10 8.61
C VAL A 94 -14.25 1.31 9.14
N GLY A 95 -14.58 2.33 8.34
CA GLY A 95 -14.32 3.74 8.63
C GLY A 95 -12.85 4.15 8.65
N GLY A 96 -11.93 3.25 8.31
CA GLY A 96 -10.49 3.51 8.29
C GLY A 96 -10.04 4.30 7.07
N PHE A 97 -9.04 5.16 7.28
CA PHE A 97 -8.32 5.91 6.24
C PHE A 97 -9.25 6.82 5.39
N PRO A 98 -10.04 7.71 6.01
CA PRO A 98 -11.08 8.48 5.31
C PRO A 98 -10.57 9.47 4.26
N LYS A 99 -9.28 9.84 4.31
CA LYS A 99 -8.64 10.78 3.37
C LYS A 99 -7.50 10.17 2.55
N LEU A 100 -7.29 8.85 2.65
CA LEU A 100 -6.19 8.20 1.93
C LEU A 100 -6.52 8.15 0.43
N LYS A 101 -5.64 8.76 -0.38
CA LYS A 101 -5.78 8.87 -1.84
C LYS A 101 -4.85 7.95 -2.60
N GLU A 102 -3.67 7.66 -2.04
CA GLU A 102 -2.64 6.84 -2.67
C GLU A 102 -2.18 5.76 -1.70
N LEU A 103 -2.26 4.51 -2.15
CA LEU A 103 -1.75 3.33 -1.47
C LEU A 103 -0.76 2.61 -2.38
N ASP A 104 0.47 2.46 -1.90
CA ASP A 104 1.51 1.69 -2.59
C ASP A 104 1.98 0.53 -1.68
N LEU A 105 1.88 -0.70 -2.17
CA LEU A 105 2.34 -1.92 -1.49
C LEU A 105 3.41 -2.59 -2.36
N THR A 106 4.66 -2.61 -1.92
CA THR A 106 5.79 -3.07 -2.75
C THR A 106 6.68 -4.06 -2.01
N ARG A 107 6.99 -5.23 -2.58
CA ARG A 107 7.94 -6.17 -1.95
C ARG A 107 7.59 -6.53 -0.51
N LEU A 108 6.31 -6.82 -0.27
CA LEU A 108 5.82 -7.40 0.98
C LEU A 108 5.77 -8.92 0.80
N ASN A 109 6.90 -9.59 1.04
CA ASN A 109 7.17 -10.94 0.56
C ASN A 109 6.24 -12.01 1.15
N LYS A 110 5.61 -11.74 2.29
CA LYS A 110 4.67 -12.64 2.96
C LYS A 110 3.19 -12.29 2.74
N LEU A 111 2.90 -11.11 2.21
CA LEU A 111 1.52 -10.64 2.02
C LEU A 111 0.79 -11.53 1.01
N SER A 112 -0.25 -12.22 1.47
CA SER A 112 -1.04 -13.16 0.67
C SER A 112 -2.49 -12.73 0.48
N SER A 113 -3.00 -11.86 1.35
CA SER A 113 -4.38 -11.37 1.28
C SER A 113 -4.51 -9.91 1.72
N ILE A 114 -5.51 -9.24 1.14
CA ILE A 114 -5.93 -7.89 1.54
C ILE A 114 -7.44 -7.94 1.67
N SER A 115 -7.97 -7.50 2.81
CA SER A 115 -9.40 -7.31 3.03
C SER A 115 -9.72 -5.84 3.25
N ILE A 116 -10.82 -5.38 2.66
CA ILE A 116 -11.28 -3.99 2.78
C ILE A 116 -12.74 -4.04 3.20
N ASP A 117 -13.00 -3.62 4.44
CA ASP A 117 -14.38 -3.49 4.91
C ASP A 117 -15.12 -2.42 4.11
N ARG A 118 -16.46 -2.53 4.08
CA ARG A 118 -17.29 -1.42 3.61
C ARG A 118 -16.97 -0.16 4.39
N GLU A 119 -17.02 0.99 3.73
CA GLU A 119 -16.72 2.31 4.30
C GLU A 119 -15.24 2.55 4.67
N ALA A 120 -14.34 1.61 4.42
CA ALA A 120 -12.90 1.87 4.45
C ALA A 120 -12.43 2.46 3.11
N LEU A 121 -11.33 3.23 3.14
CA LEU A 121 -10.64 3.71 1.92
C LEU A 121 -11.54 4.50 0.93
N LEU A 122 -12.59 5.16 1.42
CA LEU A 122 -13.59 5.84 0.57
C LEU A 122 -13.01 6.92 -0.36
N ALA A 123 -11.85 7.49 -0.01
CA ALA A 123 -11.17 8.52 -0.80
C ALA A 123 -10.05 7.97 -1.70
N LEU A 124 -9.87 6.65 -1.78
CA LEU A 124 -8.74 6.07 -2.50
C LEU A 124 -8.86 6.29 -4.00
N GLU A 125 -7.85 6.91 -4.60
CA GLU A 125 -7.81 7.25 -6.02
C GLU A 125 -6.78 6.42 -6.79
N HIS A 126 -5.68 6.03 -6.13
CA HIS A 126 -4.59 5.27 -6.74
C HIS A 126 -4.18 4.12 -5.83
N PHE A 127 -4.16 2.91 -6.39
CA PHE A 127 -3.66 1.73 -5.72
C PHE A 127 -2.60 1.03 -6.58
N ARG A 128 -1.41 0.84 -6.04
CA ARG A 128 -0.32 0.11 -6.70
C ARG A 128 0.16 -1.05 -5.86
N CYS A 129 0.34 -2.20 -6.52
CA CYS A 129 0.89 -3.41 -5.95
C CYS A 129 2.05 -3.90 -6.81
N HIS A 130 3.27 -3.87 -6.26
CA HIS A 130 4.47 -4.24 -7.01
C HIS A 130 5.24 -5.35 -6.30
N ASP A 131 5.60 -6.41 -7.03
CA ASP A 131 6.53 -7.45 -6.55
C ASP A 131 6.08 -8.05 -5.20
N ASN A 132 4.81 -8.43 -5.10
CA ASN A 132 4.25 -9.12 -3.92
C ASN A 132 3.99 -10.60 -4.28
N PRO A 133 4.98 -11.50 -4.11
CA PRO A 133 4.96 -12.84 -4.70
C PRO A 133 3.90 -13.80 -4.13
N GLN A 134 3.36 -13.51 -2.95
CA GLN A 134 2.32 -14.34 -2.31
C GLN A 134 0.90 -13.82 -2.55
N LEU A 135 0.75 -12.59 -3.07
CA LEU A 135 -0.56 -11.99 -3.35
C LEU A 135 -1.08 -12.50 -4.70
N LYS A 136 -1.67 -13.69 -4.68
CA LYS A 136 -2.12 -14.43 -5.86
C LYS A 136 -3.58 -14.20 -6.25
N VAL A 137 -4.36 -13.59 -5.35
CA VAL A 137 -5.80 -13.40 -5.52
C VAL A 137 -6.12 -11.92 -5.44
N LEU A 138 -6.92 -11.44 -6.40
CA LEU A 138 -7.42 -10.08 -6.38
C LEU A 138 -8.37 -9.87 -5.17
N PRO A 139 -8.20 -8.81 -4.37
CA PRO A 139 -9.14 -8.45 -3.32
C PRO A 139 -10.51 -8.13 -3.93
N LYS A 140 -11.52 -8.95 -3.62
CA LYS A 140 -12.89 -8.77 -4.16
C LYS A 140 -13.51 -7.44 -3.75
N ASP A 141 -13.08 -6.92 -2.60
CA ASP A 141 -13.57 -5.67 -2.04
C ASP A 141 -13.23 -4.44 -2.87
N LEU A 142 -12.29 -4.55 -3.83
CA LEU A 142 -11.99 -3.48 -4.80
C LEU A 142 -13.21 -3.05 -5.62
N GLN A 143 -14.19 -3.93 -5.81
CA GLN A 143 -15.46 -3.59 -6.47
C GLN A 143 -16.23 -2.48 -5.73
N ASN A 144 -15.98 -2.28 -4.43
CA ASN A 144 -16.67 -1.29 -3.60
C ASN A 144 -15.95 0.08 -3.59
N LEU A 145 -14.76 0.18 -4.19
CA LEU A 145 -13.98 1.42 -4.22
C LEU A 145 -14.37 2.29 -5.42
N GLU A 146 -15.45 3.06 -5.25
CA GLU A 146 -16.04 3.88 -6.33
C GLU A 146 -15.15 5.03 -6.80
N ASN A 147 -14.27 5.54 -5.93
CA ASN A 147 -13.35 6.65 -6.26
C ASN A 147 -12.02 6.20 -6.85
N LEU A 148 -11.79 4.89 -6.99
CA LEU A 148 -10.52 4.35 -7.47
C LEU A 148 -10.37 4.65 -8.97
N LYS A 149 -9.39 5.49 -9.31
CA LYS A 149 -9.12 5.96 -10.67
C LYS A 149 -8.04 5.14 -11.36
N TYR A 150 -7.07 4.65 -10.58
CA TYR A 150 -5.89 3.98 -11.07
C TYR A 150 -5.55 2.74 -10.25
N LEU A 151 -5.40 1.61 -10.94
CA LEU A 151 -4.90 0.36 -10.39
C LEU A 151 -3.69 -0.12 -11.21
N GLU A 152 -2.57 -0.34 -10.54
CA GLU A 152 -1.34 -0.84 -11.16
C GLU A 152 -0.86 -2.10 -10.47
N PHE A 153 -0.55 -3.12 -11.27
CA PHE A 153 0.17 -4.31 -10.85
C PHE A 153 1.50 -4.37 -11.58
N ALA A 154 2.59 -4.66 -10.88
CA ALA A 154 3.90 -4.87 -11.49
C ALA A 154 4.59 -6.08 -10.86
N ASP A 155 5.20 -6.93 -11.68
CA ASP A 155 5.96 -8.09 -11.18
C ASP A 155 5.12 -8.96 -10.21
N MET A 156 3.83 -9.11 -10.48
CA MET A 156 2.86 -9.86 -9.66
C MET A 156 2.73 -11.31 -10.11
N PRO A 157 2.24 -12.23 -9.24
CA PRO A 157 1.99 -13.62 -9.62
C PRO A 157 1.04 -13.74 -10.82
N ALA A 158 1.35 -14.67 -11.72
CA ALA A 158 0.56 -14.90 -12.93
C ALA A 158 -0.90 -15.26 -12.59
N GLU A 159 -1.14 -15.95 -11.47
CA GLU A 159 -2.50 -16.27 -11.00
C GLU A 159 -3.36 -15.02 -10.79
N LEU A 160 -2.78 -13.94 -10.25
CA LEU A 160 -3.49 -12.67 -10.06
C LEU A 160 -3.69 -11.97 -11.39
N VAL A 161 -2.61 -11.82 -12.17
CA VAL A 161 -2.61 -11.11 -13.46
C VAL A 161 -3.58 -11.74 -14.45
N ASP A 162 -3.56 -13.07 -14.56
CA ASP A 162 -4.43 -13.81 -15.48
C ASP A 162 -5.89 -13.74 -15.03
N SER A 163 -6.14 -13.68 -13.71
CA SER A 163 -7.50 -13.57 -13.19
C SER A 163 -8.20 -12.25 -13.56
N ILE A 164 -7.45 -11.19 -13.88
CA ILE A 164 -7.99 -9.87 -14.23
C ILE A 164 -7.95 -9.59 -15.74
N ASP A 165 -7.32 -10.44 -16.53
CA ASP A 165 -7.13 -10.23 -17.96
C ASP A 165 -8.34 -10.74 -18.77
N PRO A 166 -9.09 -9.87 -19.46
CA PRO A 166 -10.24 -10.28 -20.25
C PRO A 166 -9.84 -11.14 -21.47
N ASN A 167 -8.61 -11.03 -21.97
CA ASN A 167 -8.15 -11.87 -23.08
C ASN A 167 -7.86 -13.31 -22.66
N LYS A 168 -7.82 -13.57 -21.34
CA LYS A 168 -7.64 -14.89 -20.74
C LYS A 168 -8.91 -15.38 -20.05
N ASP A 169 -10.06 -14.75 -20.32
CA ASP A 169 -11.34 -15.01 -19.64
C ASP A 169 -11.23 -14.90 -18.11
N GLY A 170 -10.43 -13.94 -17.62
CA GLY A 170 -10.14 -13.75 -16.21
C GLY A 170 -11.40 -13.50 -15.37
N PRO A 171 -11.73 -14.37 -14.39
CA PRO A 171 -13.00 -14.29 -13.64
C PRO A 171 -13.11 -13.06 -12.72
N CYS A 172 -11.99 -12.40 -12.43
CA CYS A 172 -11.90 -11.21 -11.60
C CYS A 172 -11.94 -9.92 -12.43
N HIS A 173 -11.96 -9.97 -13.77
CA HIS A 173 -12.04 -8.76 -14.61
C HIS A 173 -13.24 -7.87 -14.24
N ARG A 174 -14.40 -8.47 -13.96
CA ARG A 174 -15.61 -7.75 -13.51
C ARG A 174 -15.43 -6.93 -12.23
N ILE A 175 -14.48 -7.29 -11.35
CA ILE A 175 -14.22 -6.61 -10.07
C ILE A 175 -13.51 -5.27 -10.30
N ILE A 176 -12.73 -5.16 -11.39
CA ILE A 176 -11.95 -3.96 -11.71
C ILE A 176 -12.55 -3.16 -12.87
N ASN A 177 -13.65 -3.62 -13.45
CA ASN A 177 -14.20 -3.06 -14.68
C ASN A 177 -14.73 -1.62 -14.50
N HIS A 178 -15.03 -1.21 -13.27
CA HIS A 178 -15.42 0.17 -12.94
C HIS A 178 -14.23 1.13 -12.82
N ILE A 179 -12.99 0.63 -12.77
CA ILE A 179 -11.79 1.44 -12.59
C ILE A 179 -11.39 2.05 -13.94
N PRO A 180 -11.25 3.39 -14.04
CA PRO A 180 -10.89 4.05 -15.28
C PRO A 180 -9.59 3.54 -15.90
N ARG A 181 -8.51 3.40 -15.12
CA ARG A 181 -7.21 3.00 -15.68
C ARG A 181 -6.62 1.84 -14.88
N VAL A 182 -6.54 0.68 -15.53
CA VAL A 182 -5.89 -0.51 -14.99
C VAL A 182 -4.69 -0.87 -15.85
N GLN A 183 -3.53 -1.08 -15.22
CA GLN A 183 -2.29 -1.41 -15.92
C GLN A 183 -1.55 -2.56 -15.24
N VAL A 184 -0.95 -3.41 -16.07
CA VAL A 184 -0.01 -4.43 -15.64
C VAL A 184 1.35 -4.10 -16.25
N ARG A 185 2.38 -4.01 -15.41
CA ARG A 185 3.76 -3.88 -15.85
C ARG A 185 4.38 -5.27 -15.95
N GLU A 186 4.77 -5.63 -17.16
CA GLU A 186 5.41 -6.91 -17.46
C GLU A 186 6.88 -6.68 -17.82
N LYS A 187 7.74 -7.58 -17.37
CA LYS A 187 9.15 -7.59 -17.76
C LYS A 187 9.26 -8.19 -19.15
N VAL A 188 9.79 -7.42 -20.10
CA VAL A 188 10.06 -7.90 -21.46
C VAL A 188 11.45 -8.51 -21.47
N GLU A 189 11.56 -9.72 -22.01
CA GLU A 189 12.88 -10.33 -22.26
C GLU A 189 13.67 -9.45 -23.23
N SER A 190 14.74 -8.85 -22.72
CA SER A 190 15.69 -8.09 -23.53
C SER A 190 17.06 -8.11 -22.83
N SER A 191 18.12 -7.78 -23.58
CA SER A 191 19.50 -7.70 -23.03
C SER A 191 19.65 -6.70 -21.88
N PHE A 192 18.67 -5.81 -21.71
CA PHE A 192 18.50 -4.93 -20.56
C PHE A 192 17.09 -5.06 -19.96
N PRO A 193 16.86 -4.76 -18.67
CA PRO A 193 15.50 -4.76 -18.12
C PRO A 193 14.64 -3.72 -18.85
N LYS A 194 13.74 -4.17 -19.73
CA LYS A 194 12.72 -3.32 -20.36
C LYS A 194 11.38 -3.71 -19.77
N TYR A 195 10.59 -2.71 -19.41
CA TYR A 195 9.26 -2.90 -18.87
C TYR A 195 8.25 -2.31 -19.85
N GLU A 196 7.15 -3.03 -20.06
CA GLU A 196 6.02 -2.51 -20.83
C GLU A 196 4.80 -2.43 -19.92
N LEU A 197 4.10 -1.29 -20.03
CA LEU A 197 2.82 -1.08 -19.35
C LEU A 197 1.71 -1.55 -20.28
N ARG A 198 1.15 -2.71 -19.96
CA ARG A 198 0.00 -3.28 -20.66
C ARG A 198 -1.29 -2.76 -20.02
N PRO A 199 -2.12 -1.98 -20.73
CA PRO A 199 -3.42 -1.60 -20.23
C PRO A 199 -4.34 -2.83 -20.18
N ILE A 200 -5.13 -2.96 -19.11
CA ILE A 200 -6.23 -3.92 -19.03
C ILE A 200 -7.51 -3.16 -19.42
N PRO A 201 -8.22 -3.58 -20.49
CA PRO A 201 -9.46 -2.91 -20.91
C PRO A 201 -10.50 -2.89 -19.78
N THR A 202 -11.16 -1.75 -19.61
CA THR A 202 -12.29 -1.58 -18.67
C THR A 202 -13.41 -0.83 -19.37
N GLN A 203 -14.64 -0.86 -18.84
CA GLN A 203 -15.83 -0.26 -19.47
C GLN A 203 -15.71 1.25 -19.75
N LEU A 204 -14.72 1.93 -19.16
CA LEU A 204 -14.50 3.37 -19.29
C LEU A 204 -13.48 3.74 -20.37
N ASN A 205 -12.74 2.76 -20.92
CA ASN A 205 -11.66 2.98 -21.89
C ASN A 205 -11.74 2.03 -23.11
N ILE A 206 -12.95 1.64 -23.53
CA ILE A 206 -13.20 0.88 -24.77
C ILE A 206 -13.36 1.84 -25.95
#